data_AF-A0A7C3MG88-F1
#
_entry.id   AF-A0A7C3MG88-F1
#
_cell.length_a   1.000
_cell.length_b   1.000
_cell.length_c   1.000
_cell.angle_alpha   90.00
_cell.angle_beta   90.00
_cell.angle_gamma   90.00
#
_symmetry.space_group_name_H-M   'P 1'
#
loop_
_entity.id
_entity.type
_entity.pdbx_description
1 polymer ?
#
loop_
_entity_poly.entity_id
_entity_poly.type
_entity_poly.pdbx_seq_one_letter_code
_entity_poly.pdbx_strand_id
1 'polypeptide(L)'
;MEYLIFSGRELEDLLLKVNKAKPAFKRYRYVEILAEFDGGVVGKYHDIVFIFTARELLIDLEPLERFFVEISEDDGTFKPFRFGKYRYEGKLLMDADIREDLFYDYLPALLSEIAKARTLIKECSIRVSHLVSRETKIVREVMKLSEIAKTMDPEKLEEVSFNVSSMRTEFFSGYMHFKEIVEEVFSAILRAERISKFLDGMLEEEIAGMKKELERMKYHESSFEQTLEGVRDALYLLHLRLEMLRGKENLELQKRTSALQAAAAVIEFVAVSYYTLKIWESYLPVKYMPATISFSLLIAFTTIVVILTDAIGEYIKDRKVTKKLTLLSILLLTTFALMVYLPILFSEA
;
A
#
# COMPACT_ATOMS: atom_id res chain seq x y z
N MET A 1 17.62 -12.56 -45.57
CA MET A 1 18.28 -11.53 -44.75
C MET A 1 17.69 -11.61 -43.35
N GLU A 2 18.40 -11.16 -42.33
CA GLU A 2 17.90 -11.15 -40.97
C GLU A 2 18.31 -9.89 -40.21
N TYR A 3 17.45 -9.47 -39.28
CA TYR A 3 17.73 -8.48 -38.25
C TYR A 3 17.77 -9.17 -36.89
N LEU A 4 18.87 -9.00 -36.18
CA LEU A 4 19.05 -9.45 -34.80
C LEU A 4 19.04 -8.21 -33.91
N ILE A 5 18.12 -8.15 -32.96
CA ILE A 5 17.95 -7.00 -32.05
C ILE A 5 18.51 -7.34 -30.67
N PHE A 6 19.31 -6.44 -30.11
CA PHE A 6 20.03 -6.63 -28.85
C PHE A 6 19.89 -5.41 -27.94
N SER A 7 20.17 -5.59 -26.65
CA SER A 7 20.27 -4.48 -25.72
C SER A 7 21.53 -3.65 -26.02
N GLY A 8 21.45 -2.33 -25.86
CA GLY A 8 22.62 -1.46 -25.99
C GLY A 8 23.74 -1.75 -24.99
N ARG A 9 23.46 -2.48 -23.92
CA ARG A 9 24.47 -2.97 -22.96
C ARG A 9 25.39 -4.04 -23.58
N GLU A 10 24.94 -4.72 -24.62
CA GLU A 10 25.65 -5.83 -25.27
C GLU A 10 26.53 -5.35 -26.44
N LEU A 11 26.61 -4.04 -26.69
CA LEU A 11 27.31 -3.47 -27.84
C LEU A 11 28.78 -3.91 -27.92
N GLU A 12 29.51 -3.83 -26.81
CA GLU A 12 30.93 -4.18 -26.77
C GLU A 12 31.14 -5.67 -27.08
N ASP A 13 30.35 -6.54 -26.44
CA ASP A 13 30.41 -7.99 -26.66
C ASP A 13 30.03 -8.36 -28.09
N LEU A 14 29.03 -7.68 -28.68
CA LEU A 14 28.64 -7.88 -30.08
C LEU A 14 29.76 -7.49 -31.03
N LEU A 15 30.40 -6.33 -30.84
CA LEU A 15 31.49 -5.88 -31.71
C LEU A 15 32.71 -6.81 -31.63
N LEU A 16 32.98 -7.42 -30.46
CA LEU A 16 34.04 -8.42 -30.31
C LEU A 16 33.72 -9.74 -31.02
N LYS A 17 32.45 -10.16 -31.02
CA LYS A 17 32.00 -11.42 -31.61
C LYS A 17 31.76 -11.32 -33.13
N VAL A 18 31.45 -10.13 -33.64
CA VAL A 18 31.31 -9.89 -35.09
C VAL A 18 32.71 -9.78 -35.72
N ASN A 19 33.20 -10.93 -36.21
CA ASN A 19 34.55 -11.05 -36.77
C ASN A 19 34.77 -10.08 -37.95
N LYS A 20 35.89 -9.35 -37.93
CA LYS A 20 36.30 -8.37 -38.97
C LYS A 20 35.37 -7.17 -39.18
N ALA A 21 34.59 -6.78 -38.17
CA ALA A 21 33.85 -5.53 -38.20
C ALA A 21 34.80 -4.33 -38.37
N LYS A 22 34.55 -3.49 -39.38
CA LYS A 22 35.27 -2.24 -39.64
C LYS A 22 34.39 -1.06 -39.22
N PRO A 23 34.94 -0.02 -38.57
CA PRO A 23 34.17 1.15 -38.20
C PRO A 23 33.64 1.87 -39.45
N ALA A 24 32.35 2.24 -39.43
CA ALA A 24 31.68 2.93 -40.55
C ALA A 24 31.11 4.30 -40.15
N PHE A 25 30.55 4.42 -38.93
CA PHE A 25 30.01 5.66 -38.35
C PHE A 25 29.11 6.48 -39.28
N LYS A 26 28.19 5.82 -40.01
CA LYS A 26 27.21 6.49 -40.88
C LYS A 26 25.96 6.83 -40.09
N ARG A 27 25.54 8.10 -40.13
CA ARG A 27 24.33 8.56 -39.44
C ARG A 27 23.19 8.76 -40.43
N TYR A 28 22.10 8.04 -40.20
CA TYR A 28 20.83 8.20 -40.89
C TYR A 28 19.85 8.99 -40.00
N ARG A 29 18.57 9.04 -40.38
CA ARG A 29 17.58 9.87 -39.69
C ARG A 29 17.27 9.37 -38.28
N TYR A 30 17.11 8.06 -38.13
CA TYR A 30 16.80 7.38 -36.87
C TYR A 30 17.99 6.60 -36.33
N VAL A 31 18.81 6.05 -37.23
CA VAL A 31 19.82 5.05 -36.91
C VAL A 31 21.25 5.56 -37.14
N GLU A 32 22.18 5.06 -36.34
CA GLU A 32 23.62 5.19 -36.56
C GLU A 32 24.24 3.82 -36.87
N ILE A 33 24.84 3.65 -38.04
CA ILE A 33 25.63 2.47 -38.39
C ILE A 33 27.03 2.64 -37.80
N LEU A 34 27.38 1.76 -36.87
CA LEU A 34 28.63 1.82 -36.12
C LEU A 34 29.75 1.07 -36.86
N ALA A 35 29.44 -0.11 -37.39
CA ALA A 35 30.41 -0.95 -38.08
C ALA A 35 29.81 -1.73 -39.25
N GLU A 36 30.65 -2.08 -40.21
CA GLU A 36 30.32 -2.92 -41.37
C GLU A 36 31.20 -4.17 -41.35
N PHE A 37 30.67 -5.32 -41.73
CA PHE A 37 31.40 -6.59 -41.86
C PHE A 37 31.03 -7.30 -43.15
N ASP A 38 31.70 -8.43 -43.44
CA ASP A 38 31.40 -9.18 -44.66
C ASP A 38 29.99 -9.79 -44.60
N GLY A 39 29.06 -9.18 -45.34
CA GLY A 39 27.67 -9.61 -45.44
C GLY A 39 26.68 -8.89 -44.53
N GLY A 40 27.07 -7.84 -43.79
CA GLY A 40 26.15 -7.13 -42.90
C GLY A 40 26.70 -5.87 -42.23
N VAL A 41 25.85 -5.27 -41.38
CA VAL A 41 26.13 -4.05 -40.64
C VAL A 41 25.68 -4.16 -39.18
N VAL A 42 26.39 -3.47 -38.29
CA VAL A 42 26.02 -3.26 -36.88
C VAL A 42 25.59 -1.82 -36.73
N GLY A 43 24.34 -1.61 -36.31
CA GLY A 43 23.77 -0.30 -36.10
C GLY A 43 23.20 -0.11 -34.71
N LYS A 44 22.91 1.14 -34.38
CA LYS A 44 22.36 1.57 -33.10
C LYS A 44 21.15 2.46 -33.33
N TYR A 45 20.12 2.19 -32.54
CA TYR A 45 18.90 2.98 -32.47
C TYR A 45 18.58 3.23 -30.99
N HIS A 46 18.74 4.46 -30.53
CA HIS A 46 18.62 4.82 -29.11
C HIS A 46 19.47 3.90 -28.20
N ASP A 47 18.83 3.15 -27.30
CA ASP A 47 19.40 2.20 -26.35
C ASP A 47 19.44 0.76 -26.88
N ILE A 48 19.14 0.55 -28.17
CA ILE A 48 19.11 -0.74 -28.85
C ILE A 48 20.22 -0.82 -29.88
N VAL A 49 20.80 -2.00 -30.02
CA VAL A 49 21.76 -2.34 -31.06
C VAL A 49 21.12 -3.38 -31.96
N PHE A 50 21.32 -3.26 -33.27
CA PHE A 50 20.87 -4.25 -34.21
C PHE A 50 22.01 -4.70 -35.12
N ILE A 51 21.89 -5.93 -35.59
CA ILE A 51 22.72 -6.47 -36.66
C ILE A 51 21.80 -6.77 -37.83
N PHE A 52 22.13 -6.22 -39.00
CA PHE A 52 21.52 -6.63 -40.26
C PHE A 52 22.52 -7.46 -41.05
N THR A 53 22.10 -8.64 -41.50
CA THR A 53 22.98 -9.53 -42.28
C THR A 53 22.22 -10.25 -43.38
N ALA A 54 22.87 -10.42 -44.52
CA ALA A 54 22.38 -11.25 -45.62
C ALA A 54 22.76 -12.73 -45.46
N ARG A 55 23.69 -13.04 -44.55
CA ARG A 55 24.19 -14.40 -44.25
C ARG A 55 23.85 -14.79 -42.83
N GLU A 56 23.67 -16.09 -42.59
CA GLU A 56 23.47 -16.62 -41.23
C GLU A 56 24.68 -16.31 -40.36
N LEU A 57 24.44 -15.66 -39.22
CA LEU A 57 25.49 -15.24 -38.30
C LEU A 57 25.44 -16.06 -37.01
N LEU A 58 26.47 -16.87 -36.79
CA LEU A 58 26.64 -17.64 -35.55
C LEU A 58 27.26 -16.75 -34.47
N ILE A 59 26.40 -16.06 -33.70
CA ILE A 59 26.81 -15.33 -32.50
C ILE A 59 26.33 -16.11 -31.27
N ASP A 60 27.24 -16.31 -30.33
CA ASP A 60 26.97 -16.87 -28.99
C ASP A 60 26.38 -15.79 -28.06
N LEU A 61 25.33 -15.11 -28.51
CA LEU A 61 24.52 -14.15 -27.75
C LEU A 61 23.07 -14.33 -28.19
N GLU A 62 22.16 -14.38 -27.22
CA GLU A 62 20.74 -14.52 -27.51
C GLU A 62 20.14 -13.13 -27.77
N PRO A 63 19.65 -12.85 -28.99
CA PRO A 63 19.02 -11.57 -29.28
C PRO A 63 17.67 -11.46 -28.56
N LEU A 64 17.28 -10.22 -28.24
CA LEU A 64 15.94 -9.88 -27.76
C LEU A 64 14.88 -10.39 -28.74
N GLU A 65 15.12 -10.19 -30.03
CA GLU A 65 14.25 -10.69 -31.10
C GLU A 65 15.02 -10.88 -32.41
N ARG A 66 14.56 -11.83 -33.23
CA ARG A 66 15.06 -12.09 -34.59
C ARG A 66 13.95 -11.86 -35.59
N PHE A 67 14.23 -11.09 -36.64
CA PHE A 67 13.31 -10.86 -37.75
C PHE A 67 13.94 -11.35 -39.06
N PHE A 68 13.24 -12.22 -39.77
CA PHE A 68 13.65 -12.67 -41.09
C PHE A 68 13.03 -11.79 -42.15
N VAL A 69 13.84 -11.37 -43.13
CA VAL A 69 13.41 -10.56 -44.27
C VAL A 69 13.82 -11.24 -45.57
N GLU A 70 12.86 -11.42 -46.46
CA GLU A 70 13.03 -12.08 -47.75
C GLU A 70 12.46 -11.20 -48.86
N ILE A 71 13.24 -10.99 -49.92
CA ILE A 71 12.76 -10.30 -51.11
C ILE A 71 12.07 -11.33 -52.02
N SER A 72 10.82 -11.11 -52.34
CA SER A 72 9.99 -12.02 -53.15
C SER A 72 9.00 -11.21 -53.99
N GLU A 73 8.72 -11.67 -55.20
CA GLU A 73 7.71 -11.04 -56.06
C GLU A 73 6.30 -11.13 -55.44
N ASP A 74 5.50 -10.07 -55.59
CA ASP A 74 4.13 -10.02 -55.10
C ASP A 74 3.24 -11.06 -55.79
N ASP A 75 2.63 -11.93 -54.99
CA ASP A 75 1.66 -12.94 -55.42
C ASP A 75 0.20 -12.44 -55.42
N GLY A 76 0.00 -11.14 -55.21
CA GLY A 76 -1.30 -10.46 -55.14
C GLY A 76 -1.87 -10.36 -53.73
N THR A 77 -1.19 -10.91 -52.72
CA THR A 77 -1.62 -10.83 -51.31
C THR A 77 -0.84 -9.81 -50.49
N PHE A 78 0.14 -9.14 -51.09
CA PHE A 78 1.00 -8.20 -50.36
C PHE A 78 0.27 -6.87 -50.15
N LYS A 79 0.52 -6.26 -48.99
CA LYS A 79 0.01 -4.93 -48.64
C LYS A 79 0.96 -3.85 -49.14
N PRO A 80 0.46 -2.74 -49.70
CA PRO A 80 1.32 -1.64 -50.11
C PRO A 80 1.97 -0.97 -48.89
N PHE A 81 3.18 -0.44 -49.10
CA PHE A 81 3.87 0.44 -48.15
C PHE A 81 4.75 1.42 -48.94
N ARG A 82 5.35 2.42 -48.28
CA ARG A 82 6.05 3.52 -48.96
C ARG A 82 7.10 3.11 -50.01
N PHE A 83 7.79 1.99 -49.79
CA PHE A 83 8.91 1.57 -50.63
C PHE A 83 8.61 0.30 -51.47
N GLY A 84 7.35 -0.16 -51.50
CA GLY A 84 6.98 -1.35 -52.27
C GLY A 84 5.72 -2.03 -51.72
N LYS A 85 5.74 -3.36 -51.66
CA LYS A 85 4.68 -4.16 -51.00
C LYS A 85 5.28 -5.16 -50.01
N TYR A 86 4.53 -5.53 -48.98
CA TYR A 86 4.99 -6.47 -47.97
C TYR A 86 3.89 -7.44 -47.49
N ARG A 87 4.31 -8.59 -46.98
CA ARG A 87 3.47 -9.54 -46.23
C ARG A 87 4.23 -9.99 -44.99
N TYR A 88 3.54 -10.13 -43.86
CA TYR A 88 4.14 -10.58 -42.61
C TYR A 88 3.48 -11.88 -42.12
N GLU A 89 4.26 -12.96 -42.10
CA GLU A 89 3.82 -14.31 -41.69
C GLU A 89 4.94 -14.99 -40.90
N GLY A 90 5.31 -14.42 -39.74
CA GLY A 90 6.48 -14.85 -38.95
C GLY A 90 7.84 -14.50 -39.60
N LYS A 91 7.85 -14.25 -40.91
CA LYS A 91 8.89 -13.58 -41.68
C LYS A 91 8.30 -12.42 -42.47
N LEU A 92 9.11 -11.40 -42.74
CA LEU A 92 8.76 -10.25 -43.54
C LEU A 92 9.12 -10.50 -45.00
N LEU A 93 8.11 -10.75 -45.82
CA LEU A 93 8.24 -10.87 -47.27
C LEU A 93 8.06 -9.49 -47.89
N MET A 94 8.95 -9.10 -48.79
CA MET A 94 8.95 -7.76 -49.38
C MET A 94 9.16 -7.83 -50.90
N ASP A 95 8.28 -7.16 -51.63
CA ASP A 95 8.49 -6.82 -53.03
C ASP A 95 8.92 -5.34 -53.08
N ALA A 96 10.23 -5.12 -53.00
CA ALA A 96 10.84 -3.79 -52.92
C ALA A 96 12.31 -3.83 -53.33
N ASP A 97 12.80 -2.72 -53.88
CA ASP A 97 14.22 -2.54 -54.18
C ASP A 97 15.04 -2.44 -52.89
N ILE A 98 16.26 -3.00 -52.91
CA ILE A 98 17.20 -2.89 -51.80
C ILE A 98 17.73 -1.46 -51.74
N ARG A 99 17.16 -0.65 -50.84
CA ARG A 99 17.54 0.74 -50.59
C ARG A 99 18.13 0.91 -49.19
N GLU A 100 19.24 1.65 -49.08
CA GLU A 100 19.85 1.94 -47.78
C GLU A 100 18.90 2.65 -46.82
N ASP A 101 18.13 3.63 -47.30
CA ASP A 101 17.14 4.35 -46.47
C ASP A 101 16.17 3.38 -45.78
N LEU A 102 15.72 2.35 -46.48
CA LEU A 102 14.79 1.37 -45.91
C LEU A 102 15.52 0.41 -44.98
N PHE A 103 16.54 -0.27 -45.47
CA PHE A 103 17.17 -1.39 -44.77
C PHE A 103 18.13 -0.98 -43.66
N TYR A 104 18.69 0.23 -43.69
CA TYR A 104 19.65 0.73 -42.69
C TYR A 104 19.08 1.80 -41.78
N ASP A 105 17.91 2.38 -42.09
CA ASP A 105 17.31 3.45 -41.28
C ASP A 105 15.88 3.11 -40.82
N TYR A 106 14.88 3.17 -41.72
CA TYR A 106 13.48 3.09 -41.30
C TYR A 106 13.06 1.70 -40.79
N LEU A 107 13.43 0.63 -41.49
CA LEU A 107 13.06 -0.73 -41.10
C LEU A 107 13.72 -1.17 -39.77
N PRO A 108 15.05 -1.05 -39.57
CA PRO A 108 15.65 -1.41 -38.30
C PRO A 108 15.12 -0.57 -37.12
N ALA A 109 14.81 0.71 -37.33
CA ALA A 109 14.19 1.53 -36.29
C ALA A 109 12.79 1.02 -35.91
N LEU A 110 11.95 0.69 -36.90
CA LEU A 110 10.62 0.13 -36.66
C LEU A 110 10.71 -1.21 -35.91
N LEU A 111 11.54 -2.13 -36.40
CA LEU A 111 11.71 -3.46 -35.79
C LEU A 111 12.28 -3.36 -34.37
N SER A 112 13.18 -2.41 -34.10
CA SER A 112 13.73 -2.17 -32.76
C SER A 112 12.65 -1.71 -31.77
N GLU A 113 11.76 -0.80 -32.16
CA GLU A 113 10.65 -0.38 -31.28
C GLU A 113 9.63 -1.50 -31.06
N ILE A 114 9.33 -2.30 -32.10
CA ILE A 114 8.47 -3.47 -31.97
C ILE A 114 9.08 -4.47 -30.99
N ALA A 115 10.37 -4.78 -31.13
CA ALA A 115 11.07 -5.72 -30.25
C ALA A 115 11.14 -5.22 -28.81
N LYS A 116 11.40 -3.92 -28.63
CA LYS A 116 11.35 -3.28 -27.31
C LYS A 116 9.98 -3.44 -26.68
N ALA A 117 8.92 -3.06 -27.39
CA ALA A 117 7.55 -3.12 -26.90
C ALA A 117 7.14 -4.56 -26.57
N ARG A 118 7.41 -5.55 -27.45
CA ARG A 118 7.11 -6.97 -27.20
C ARG A 118 7.83 -7.52 -25.96
N THR A 119 9.12 -7.20 -25.82
CA THR A 119 9.92 -7.61 -24.67
C THR A 119 9.37 -7.04 -23.36
N LEU A 120 9.12 -5.72 -23.33
CA LEU A 120 8.57 -5.05 -22.16
C LEU A 120 7.14 -5.54 -21.85
N ILE A 121 6.33 -5.83 -22.87
CA ILE A 121 4.98 -6.41 -22.69
C ILE A 121 5.04 -7.76 -22.00
N LYS A 122 5.96 -8.63 -22.45
CA LYS A 122 6.18 -9.95 -21.85
C LYS A 122 6.64 -9.83 -20.40
N GLU A 123 7.56 -8.91 -20.11
CA GLU A 123 8.01 -8.62 -18.75
C GLU A 123 6.86 -8.12 -17.87
N CYS A 124 6.07 -7.16 -18.36
CA CYS A 124 4.89 -6.64 -17.67
C CYS A 124 3.89 -7.76 -17.35
N SER A 125 3.62 -8.66 -18.30
CA SER A 125 2.70 -9.78 -18.08
C SER A 125 3.13 -10.69 -16.93
N ILE A 126 4.43 -11.01 -16.85
CA ILE A 126 4.99 -11.78 -15.74
C ILE A 126 4.82 -11.01 -14.42
N ARG A 127 5.14 -9.71 -14.40
CA ARG A 127 5.00 -8.87 -13.21
C ARG A 127 3.55 -8.74 -12.73
N VAL A 128 2.60 -8.58 -13.65
CA VAL A 128 1.16 -8.57 -13.33
C VAL A 128 0.76 -9.83 -12.58
N SER A 129 1.21 -11.01 -13.02
CA SER A 129 0.89 -12.28 -12.34
C SER A 129 1.37 -12.30 -10.88
N HIS A 130 2.56 -11.76 -10.61
CA HIS A 130 3.10 -11.63 -9.26
C HIS A 130 2.34 -10.60 -8.42
N LEU A 131 1.97 -9.45 -9.02
CA LEU A 131 1.22 -8.40 -8.34
C LEU A 131 -0.19 -8.86 -7.98
N VAL A 132 -0.91 -9.54 -8.87
CA VAL A 132 -2.24 -10.11 -8.59
C VAL A 132 -2.21 -11.10 -7.40
N SER A 133 -1.16 -11.92 -7.31
CA SER A 133 -0.97 -12.82 -6.17
C SER A 133 -0.79 -12.05 -4.85
N ARG A 134 -0.01 -10.97 -4.86
CA ARG A 134 0.19 -10.09 -3.70
C ARG A 134 -1.08 -9.32 -3.33
N GLU A 135 -1.77 -8.77 -4.32
CA GLU A 135 -3.06 -8.09 -4.19
C GLU A 135 -4.05 -8.97 -3.43
N THR A 136 -4.19 -10.23 -3.86
CA THR A 136 -5.08 -11.20 -3.22
C THR A 136 -4.73 -11.43 -1.74
N LYS A 137 -3.45 -11.49 -1.39
CA LYS A 137 -3.01 -11.65 0.01
C LYS A 137 -3.37 -10.41 0.84
N ILE A 138 -3.11 -9.22 0.32
CA ILE A 138 -3.39 -7.95 0.99
C ILE A 138 -4.89 -7.80 1.23
N VAL A 139 -5.72 -8.04 0.22
CA VAL A 139 -7.18 -7.95 0.34
C VAL A 139 -7.70 -8.91 1.41
N ARG A 140 -7.19 -10.15 1.46
CA ARG A 140 -7.58 -11.11 2.51
C ARG A 140 -7.23 -10.62 3.92
N GLU A 141 -6.03 -10.08 4.11
CA GLU A 141 -5.63 -9.57 5.43
C GLU A 141 -6.45 -8.34 5.83
N VAL A 142 -6.74 -7.44 4.88
CA VAL A 142 -7.65 -6.30 5.09
C VAL A 142 -9.07 -6.76 5.44
N MET A 143 -9.59 -7.81 4.80
CA MET A 143 -10.90 -8.37 5.13
C MET A 143 -10.94 -8.96 6.53
N LYS A 144 -9.94 -9.78 6.91
CA LYS A 144 -9.83 -10.32 8.28
C LYS A 144 -9.77 -9.21 9.31
N LEU A 145 -9.01 -8.15 9.03
CA LEU A 145 -8.96 -6.95 9.87
C LEU A 145 -10.33 -6.31 10.04
N SER A 146 -11.08 -6.12 8.96
CA SER A 146 -12.42 -5.50 9.02
C SER A 146 -13.41 -6.32 9.86
N GLU A 147 -13.29 -7.65 9.85
CA GLU A 147 -14.15 -8.53 10.66
C GLU A 147 -13.77 -8.53 12.14
N ILE A 148 -12.47 -8.56 12.44
CA ILE A 148 -11.96 -8.79 13.81
C ILE A 148 -11.71 -7.47 14.56
N ALA A 149 -11.54 -6.33 13.86
CA ALA A 149 -11.26 -5.04 14.48
C ALA A 149 -12.33 -4.54 15.47
N LYS A 150 -13.53 -5.16 15.47
CA LYS A 150 -14.58 -4.87 16.44
C LYS A 150 -14.34 -5.53 17.80
N THR A 151 -13.61 -6.65 17.86
CA THR A 151 -13.50 -7.54 19.02
C THR A 151 -12.07 -7.78 19.51
N MET A 152 -11.06 -7.28 18.80
CA MET A 152 -9.64 -7.52 19.10
C MET A 152 -9.07 -6.54 20.14
N ASP A 153 -8.07 -7.01 20.89
CA ASP A 153 -7.28 -6.19 21.82
C ASP A 153 -6.42 -5.15 21.07
N PRO A 154 -6.13 -3.98 21.68
CA PRO A 154 -5.35 -2.90 21.05
C PRO A 154 -3.97 -3.34 20.54
N GLU A 155 -3.23 -4.17 21.31
CA GLU A 155 -1.88 -4.61 20.92
C GLU A 155 -1.88 -5.46 19.65
N LYS A 156 -2.86 -6.36 19.53
CA LYS A 156 -3.02 -7.18 18.32
C LYS A 156 -3.49 -6.37 17.12
N LEU A 157 -4.29 -5.33 17.34
CA LEU A 157 -4.68 -4.39 16.27
C LEU A 157 -3.46 -3.62 15.72
N GLU A 158 -2.53 -3.23 16.59
CA GLU A 158 -1.28 -2.57 16.17
C GLU A 158 -0.38 -3.50 15.35
N GLU A 159 -0.21 -4.75 15.80
CA GLU A 159 0.58 -5.76 15.08
C GLU A 159 0.04 -5.99 13.65
N VAL A 160 -1.27 -6.18 13.52
CA VAL A 160 -1.87 -6.45 12.20
C VAL A 160 -1.87 -5.19 11.33
N SER A 161 -2.05 -4.00 11.91
CA SER A 161 -1.89 -2.72 11.20
C SER A 161 -0.46 -2.57 10.63
N PHE A 162 0.56 -2.91 11.42
CA PHE A 162 1.95 -2.91 10.98
C PHE A 162 2.19 -3.88 9.82
N ASN A 163 1.69 -5.12 9.94
CA ASN A 163 1.83 -6.13 8.90
C ASN A 163 1.19 -5.69 7.57
N VAL A 164 -0.03 -5.15 7.61
CA VAL A 164 -0.70 -4.64 6.39
C VAL A 164 -0.01 -3.41 5.82
N SER A 165 0.54 -2.53 6.65
CA SER A 165 1.37 -1.40 6.20
C SER A 165 2.64 -1.86 5.48
N SER A 166 3.30 -2.91 5.98
CA SER A 166 4.48 -3.51 5.33
C SER A 166 4.10 -4.11 3.98
N MET A 167 3.04 -4.91 3.92
CA MET A 167 2.56 -5.51 2.67
C MET A 167 2.15 -4.45 1.64
N ARG A 168 1.51 -3.36 2.07
CA ARG A 168 1.17 -2.22 1.21
C ARG A 168 2.42 -1.59 0.61
N THR A 169 3.48 -1.40 1.40
CA THR A 169 4.73 -0.80 0.94
C THR A 169 5.39 -1.66 -0.14
N GLU A 170 5.47 -2.98 0.08
CA GLU A 170 6.01 -3.92 -0.90
C GLU A 170 5.19 -3.97 -2.20
N PHE A 171 3.86 -3.92 -2.08
CA PHE A 171 2.97 -3.88 -3.23
C PHE A 171 3.10 -2.57 -4.00
N PHE A 172 3.14 -1.43 -3.30
CA PHE A 172 3.34 -0.11 -3.90
C PHE A 172 4.64 -0.04 -4.69
N SER A 173 5.75 -0.51 -4.12
CA SER A 173 7.04 -0.53 -4.83
C SER A 173 6.99 -1.37 -6.11
N GLY A 174 6.37 -2.55 -6.05
CA GLY A 174 6.19 -3.39 -7.25
C GLY A 174 5.26 -2.75 -8.29
N TYR A 175 4.20 -2.09 -7.84
CA TYR A 175 3.25 -1.37 -8.68
C TYR A 175 3.90 -0.17 -9.39
N MET A 176 4.71 0.63 -8.68
CA MET A 176 5.42 1.77 -9.27
C MET A 176 6.32 1.34 -10.42
N HIS A 177 7.06 0.25 -10.23
CA HIS A 177 7.92 -0.27 -11.28
C HIS A 177 7.13 -0.87 -12.46
N PHE A 178 5.98 -1.50 -12.20
CA PHE A 178 5.05 -1.90 -13.26
C PHE A 178 4.55 -0.69 -14.06
N LYS A 179 4.17 0.40 -13.39
CA LYS A 179 3.72 1.65 -14.03
C LYS A 179 4.80 2.26 -14.92
N GLU A 180 6.06 2.29 -14.46
CA GLU A 180 7.21 2.74 -15.26
C GLU A 180 7.35 1.94 -16.56
N ILE A 181 7.28 0.61 -16.49
CA ILE A 181 7.38 -0.25 -17.67
C ILE A 181 6.18 -0.03 -18.62
N VAL A 182 4.97 0.15 -18.10
CA VAL A 182 3.78 0.46 -18.91
C VAL A 182 3.96 1.75 -19.72
N GLU A 183 4.54 2.79 -19.11
CA GLU A 183 4.87 4.05 -19.80
C GLU A 183 5.96 3.87 -20.87
N GLU A 184 6.95 3.01 -20.61
CA GLU A 184 7.95 2.66 -21.62
C GLU A 184 7.36 1.89 -22.80
N VAL A 185 6.45 0.93 -22.54
CA VAL A 185 5.68 0.21 -23.58
C VAL A 185 4.89 1.20 -24.42
N PHE A 186 4.14 2.10 -23.78
CA PHE A 186 3.37 3.13 -24.48
C PHE A 186 4.26 3.99 -25.38
N SER A 187 5.40 4.44 -24.84
CA SER A 187 6.36 5.27 -25.58
C SER A 187 6.94 4.52 -26.79
N ALA A 188 7.28 3.23 -26.64
CA ALA A 188 7.79 2.41 -27.73
C ALA A 188 6.74 2.18 -28.82
N ILE A 189 5.50 1.87 -28.44
CA ILE A 189 4.37 1.72 -29.38
C ILE A 189 4.13 3.02 -30.15
N LEU A 190 4.17 4.18 -29.49
CA LEU A 190 3.98 5.47 -30.17
C LEU A 190 5.09 5.78 -31.19
N ARG A 191 6.34 5.44 -30.87
CA ARG A 191 7.46 5.60 -31.80
C ARG A 191 7.35 4.63 -32.97
N ALA A 192 7.02 3.36 -32.72
CA ALA A 192 6.72 2.38 -33.77
C ALA A 192 5.59 2.86 -34.69
N GLU A 193 4.49 3.35 -34.12
CA GLU A 193 3.35 3.88 -34.88
C GLU A 193 3.74 5.07 -35.75
N ARG A 194 4.59 5.98 -35.26
CA ARG A 194 5.07 7.12 -36.04
C ARG A 194 5.89 6.68 -37.25
N ILE A 195 6.78 5.70 -37.07
CA ILE A 195 7.62 5.16 -38.15
C ILE A 195 6.73 4.37 -39.13
N SER A 196 5.82 3.53 -38.64
CA SER A 196 4.86 2.78 -39.44
C SER A 196 3.98 3.68 -40.30
N LYS A 197 3.45 4.78 -39.75
CA LYS A 197 2.68 5.78 -40.51
C LYS A 197 3.50 6.43 -41.61
N PHE A 198 4.78 6.72 -41.36
CA PHE A 198 5.66 7.23 -42.42
C PHE A 198 5.90 6.18 -43.52
N LEU A 199 5.89 4.89 -43.17
CA LEU A 199 5.99 3.77 -44.10
C LEU A 199 4.64 3.37 -44.71
N ASP A 200 3.62 4.23 -44.66
CA ASP A 200 2.27 3.99 -45.19
C ASP A 200 1.58 2.76 -44.56
N GLY A 201 1.72 2.59 -43.24
CA GLY A 201 1.00 1.57 -42.46
C GLY A 201 1.72 0.22 -42.37
N MET A 202 3.03 0.18 -42.59
CA MET A 202 3.82 -1.05 -42.47
C MET A 202 3.75 -1.63 -41.04
N LEU A 203 3.41 -2.91 -40.91
CA LEU A 203 3.24 -3.62 -39.63
C LEU A 203 2.20 -3.00 -38.68
N GLU A 204 1.18 -2.32 -39.22
CA GLU A 204 0.12 -1.71 -38.41
C GLU A 204 -0.65 -2.73 -37.56
N GLU A 205 -0.87 -3.94 -38.06
CA GLU A 205 -1.56 -5.02 -37.33
C GLU A 205 -0.79 -5.46 -36.08
N GLU A 206 0.54 -5.56 -36.17
CA GLU A 206 1.40 -5.90 -35.03
C GLU A 206 1.36 -4.80 -33.96
N ILE A 207 1.42 -3.54 -34.40
CA ILE A 207 1.31 -2.38 -33.52
C ILE A 207 -0.08 -2.34 -32.85
N ALA A 208 -1.15 -2.61 -33.60
CA ALA A 208 -2.51 -2.70 -33.06
C ALA A 208 -2.65 -3.85 -32.05
N GLY A 209 -2.00 -4.99 -32.28
CA GLY A 209 -1.91 -6.09 -31.31
C GLY A 209 -1.26 -5.65 -29.99
N MET A 210 -0.11 -4.98 -30.07
CA MET A 210 0.58 -4.44 -28.88
C MET A 210 -0.25 -3.38 -28.14
N LYS A 211 -1.00 -2.54 -28.86
CA LYS A 211 -1.94 -1.57 -28.25
C LYS A 211 -3.03 -2.25 -27.44
N LYS A 212 -3.59 -3.36 -27.92
CA LYS A 212 -4.58 -4.15 -27.17
C LYS A 212 -3.98 -4.73 -25.88
N GLU A 213 -2.74 -5.21 -25.93
CA GLU A 213 -2.06 -5.68 -24.72
C GLU A 213 -1.77 -4.52 -23.74
N LEU A 214 -1.39 -3.34 -24.24
CA LEU A 214 -1.24 -2.15 -23.40
C LEU A 214 -2.56 -1.75 -22.71
N GLU A 215 -3.69 -1.83 -23.41
CA GLU A 215 -5.01 -1.56 -22.80
C GLU A 215 -5.33 -2.54 -21.66
N ARG A 216 -4.98 -3.83 -21.82
CA ARG A 216 -5.11 -4.81 -20.73
C ARG A 216 -4.21 -4.46 -19.55
N MET A 217 -2.99 -3.97 -19.79
CA MET A 217 -2.10 -3.53 -18.71
C MET A 217 -2.67 -2.33 -17.96
N LYS A 218 -3.26 -1.35 -18.67
CA LYS A 218 -3.94 -0.20 -18.04
C LYS A 218 -5.13 -0.61 -17.18
N TYR A 219 -5.85 -1.67 -17.56
CA TYR A 219 -6.89 -2.23 -16.70
C TYR A 219 -6.32 -2.76 -15.38
N HIS A 220 -5.21 -3.51 -15.43
CA HIS A 220 -4.52 -3.96 -14.22
C HIS A 220 -3.98 -2.81 -13.37
N GLU A 221 -3.42 -1.77 -14.02
CA GLU A 221 -2.96 -0.56 -13.35
C GLU A 221 -4.07 0.08 -12.50
N SER A 222 -5.26 0.27 -13.08
CA SER A 222 -6.42 0.81 -12.38
C SER A 222 -6.88 -0.08 -11.22
N SER A 223 -6.88 -1.41 -11.40
CA SER A 223 -7.20 -2.36 -10.32
C SER A 223 -6.20 -2.25 -9.15
N PHE A 224 -4.91 -2.16 -9.45
CA PHE A 224 -3.87 -2.04 -8.43
C PHE A 224 -3.94 -0.70 -7.68
N GLU A 225 -4.25 0.40 -8.37
CA GLU A 225 -4.51 1.70 -7.75
C GLU A 225 -5.70 1.61 -6.78
N GLN A 226 -6.82 1.02 -7.22
CA GLN A 226 -8.00 0.85 -6.39
C GLN A 226 -7.70 0.01 -5.13
N THR A 227 -6.93 -1.07 -5.27
CA THR A 227 -6.51 -1.88 -4.11
C THR A 227 -5.64 -1.06 -3.15
N LEU A 228 -4.68 -0.28 -3.65
CA LEU A 228 -3.84 0.58 -2.80
C LEU A 228 -4.67 1.62 -2.03
N GLU A 229 -5.67 2.21 -2.66
CA GLU A 229 -6.62 3.12 -2.01
C GLU A 229 -7.46 2.40 -0.95
N GLY A 230 -8.03 1.25 -1.28
CA GLY A 230 -8.82 0.46 -0.32
C GLY A 230 -8.02 0.04 0.91
N VAL A 231 -6.75 -0.32 0.74
CA VAL A 231 -5.84 -0.68 1.84
C VAL A 231 -5.51 0.54 2.69
N ARG A 232 -5.27 1.70 2.07
CA ARG A 232 -5.04 2.97 2.79
C ARG A 232 -6.23 3.31 3.67
N ASP A 233 -7.44 3.21 3.13
CA ASP A 233 -8.66 3.57 3.84
C ASP A 233 -8.94 2.60 4.99
N ALA A 234 -8.68 1.30 4.79
CA ALA A 234 -8.75 0.30 5.86
C ALA A 234 -7.75 0.58 6.99
N LEU A 235 -6.50 0.89 6.66
CA LEU A 235 -5.48 1.26 7.66
C LEU A 235 -5.88 2.54 8.43
N TYR A 236 -6.46 3.52 7.75
CA TYR A 236 -6.94 4.74 8.39
C TYR A 236 -8.06 4.46 9.40
N LEU A 237 -9.03 3.60 9.05
CA LEU A 237 -10.08 3.16 9.96
C LEU A 237 -9.53 2.41 11.18
N LEU A 238 -8.51 1.57 10.99
CA LEU A 238 -7.84 0.87 12.09
C LEU A 238 -7.14 1.84 13.03
N HIS A 239 -6.44 2.83 12.48
CA HIS A 239 -5.76 3.86 13.26
C HIS A 239 -6.76 4.66 14.11
N LEU A 240 -7.85 5.13 13.50
CA LEU A 240 -8.95 5.80 14.21
C LEU A 240 -9.53 4.92 15.34
N ARG A 241 -9.69 3.62 15.09
CA ARG A 241 -10.21 2.69 16.10
C ARG A 241 -9.25 2.53 17.28
N LEU A 242 -7.95 2.42 17.01
CA LEU A 242 -6.92 2.36 18.03
C LEU A 242 -6.90 3.63 18.89
N GLU A 243 -6.99 4.80 18.26
CA GLU A 243 -7.09 6.08 18.97
C GLU A 243 -8.33 6.14 19.87
N MET A 244 -9.49 5.68 19.38
CA MET A 244 -10.71 5.62 20.18
C MET A 244 -10.59 4.68 21.39
N LEU A 245 -9.95 3.52 21.22
CA LEU A 245 -9.75 2.55 22.31
C LEU A 245 -8.83 3.13 23.39
N ARG A 246 -7.69 3.72 22.99
CA ARG A 246 -6.78 4.44 23.89
C ARG A 246 -7.45 5.62 24.58
N GLY A 247 -8.26 6.38 23.85
CA GLY A 247 -9.03 7.50 24.39
C GLY A 247 -10.03 7.07 25.46
N LYS A 248 -10.73 5.93 25.25
CA LYS A 248 -11.62 5.36 26.26
C LYS A 248 -10.87 4.93 27.52
N GLU A 249 -9.75 4.22 27.36
CA GLU A 249 -8.92 3.79 28.48
C GLU A 249 -8.41 4.98 29.30
N ASN A 250 -7.89 6.02 28.62
CA ASN A 250 -7.45 7.24 29.27
C ASN A 250 -8.59 7.96 30.02
N LEU A 251 -9.79 8.03 29.42
CA LEU A 251 -10.96 8.61 30.08
C LEU A 251 -11.41 7.79 31.30
N GLU A 252 -11.34 6.47 31.23
CA GLU A 252 -11.66 5.60 32.36
C GLU A 252 -10.65 5.76 33.50
N LEU A 253 -9.36 5.82 33.19
CA LEU A 253 -8.30 6.10 34.16
C LEU A 253 -8.47 7.49 34.80
N GLN A 254 -8.78 8.51 33.99
CA GLN A 254 -9.04 9.86 34.48
C GLN A 254 -10.27 9.91 35.39
N LYS A 255 -11.35 9.19 35.04
CA LYS A 255 -12.55 9.08 35.89
C LYS A 255 -12.27 8.36 37.22
N ARG A 256 -11.50 7.27 37.20
CA ARG A 256 -11.09 6.59 38.44
C ARG A 256 -10.25 7.51 39.31
N THR A 257 -9.34 8.26 38.71
CA THR A 257 -8.48 9.22 39.42
C THR A 257 -9.29 10.38 40.00
N SER A 258 -10.24 10.94 39.25
CA SER A 258 -11.09 12.03 39.75
C SER A 258 -12.03 11.56 40.87
N ALA A 259 -12.58 10.35 40.78
CA ALA A 259 -13.38 9.75 41.85
C ALA A 259 -12.54 9.55 43.13
N LEU A 260 -11.30 9.08 42.98
CA LEU A 260 -10.36 8.93 44.11
C LEU A 260 -10.00 10.28 44.75
N GLN A 261 -9.78 11.33 43.94
CA GLN A 261 -9.52 12.68 44.45
C GLN A 261 -10.73 13.25 45.20
N ALA A 262 -11.94 13.07 44.67
CA ALA A 262 -13.17 13.49 45.35
C ALA A 262 -13.34 12.75 46.69
N ALA A 263 -13.09 11.44 46.71
CA ALA A 263 -13.10 10.66 47.96
C ALA A 263 -12.04 11.16 48.96
N ALA A 264 -10.81 11.43 48.50
CA ALA A 264 -9.75 11.96 49.35
C ALA A 264 -10.12 13.33 49.95
N ALA A 265 -10.69 14.23 49.17
CA ALA A 265 -11.15 15.54 49.65
C ALA A 265 -12.26 15.42 50.71
N VAL A 266 -13.18 14.46 50.56
CA VAL A 266 -14.22 14.19 51.56
C VAL A 266 -13.61 13.62 52.85
N ILE A 267 -12.66 12.69 52.75
CA ILE A 267 -11.93 12.16 53.92
C ILE A 267 -11.19 13.30 54.64
N GLU A 268 -10.49 14.14 53.88
CA GLU A 268 -9.76 15.30 54.42
C GLU A 268 -10.71 16.28 55.12
N PHE A 269 -11.85 16.61 54.51
CA PHE A 269 -12.87 17.46 55.11
C PHE A 269 -13.40 16.89 56.44
N VAL A 270 -13.71 15.58 56.49
CA VAL A 270 -14.19 14.95 57.72
C VAL A 270 -13.10 14.92 58.79
N ALA A 271 -11.86 14.60 58.42
CA ALA A 271 -10.73 14.57 59.34
C ALA A 271 -10.43 15.96 59.93
N VAL A 272 -10.40 17.01 59.08
CA VAL A 272 -10.21 18.40 59.53
C VAL A 272 -11.36 18.85 60.43
N SER A 273 -12.61 18.56 60.05
CA SER A 273 -13.79 18.91 60.85
C SER A 273 -13.83 18.20 62.21
N TYR A 274 -13.37 16.95 62.27
CA TYR A 274 -13.30 16.16 63.50
C TYR A 274 -12.14 16.60 64.41
N TYR A 275 -10.91 16.62 63.90
CA TYR A 275 -9.72 16.85 64.71
C TYR A 275 -9.41 18.33 64.93
N THR A 276 -9.68 19.19 63.95
CA THR A 276 -9.21 20.58 63.98
C THR A 276 -10.27 21.54 64.51
N LEU A 277 -11.53 21.36 64.06
CA LEU A 277 -12.59 22.31 64.40
C LEU A 277 -13.46 21.85 65.58
N LYS A 278 -13.33 20.59 66.05
CA LYS A 278 -14.14 20.02 67.15
C LYS A 278 -15.64 20.30 67.03
N ILE A 279 -16.15 20.51 65.81
CA ILE A 279 -17.54 20.94 65.55
C ILE A 279 -18.53 19.96 66.15
N TRP A 280 -18.17 18.67 66.15
CA TRP A 280 -18.97 17.61 66.75
C TRP A 280 -19.21 17.77 68.25
N GLU A 281 -18.29 18.40 69.01
CA GLU A 281 -18.52 18.72 70.42
C GLU A 281 -19.68 19.72 70.62
N SER A 282 -20.04 20.49 69.58
CA SER A 282 -21.18 21.43 69.60
C SER A 282 -22.52 20.81 69.18
N TYR A 283 -22.51 19.68 68.45
CA TYR A 283 -23.74 19.06 67.92
C TYR A 283 -24.07 17.69 68.53
N LEU A 284 -23.09 17.00 69.11
CA LEU A 284 -23.27 15.72 69.78
C LEU A 284 -22.57 15.76 71.14
N PRO A 285 -23.21 15.31 72.23
CA PRO A 285 -22.59 15.26 73.55
C PRO A 285 -21.63 14.05 73.64
N VAL A 286 -20.57 14.05 72.81
CA VAL A 286 -19.58 12.96 72.68
C VAL A 286 -18.79 12.75 73.98
N LYS A 287 -18.85 13.69 74.93
CA LYS A 287 -18.18 13.64 76.24
C LYS A 287 -18.60 12.46 77.11
N TYR A 288 -19.79 11.91 76.89
CA TYR A 288 -20.38 10.81 77.69
C TYR A 288 -20.15 9.42 77.08
N MET A 289 -19.50 9.33 75.91
CA MET A 289 -19.35 8.06 75.18
C MET A 289 -17.92 7.50 75.30
N PRO A 290 -17.74 6.17 75.48
CA PRO A 290 -16.41 5.56 75.46
C PRO A 290 -15.67 5.84 74.14
N ALA A 291 -14.39 6.25 74.25
CA ALA A 291 -13.59 6.69 73.11
C ALA A 291 -13.49 5.63 71.99
N THR A 292 -13.46 4.33 72.34
CA THR A 292 -13.42 3.23 71.39
C THR A 292 -14.67 3.12 70.53
N ILE A 293 -15.87 3.37 71.09
CA ILE A 293 -17.14 3.30 70.36
C ILE A 293 -17.27 4.52 69.46
N SER A 294 -16.93 5.72 69.96
CA SER A 294 -16.93 6.95 69.16
C SER A 294 -15.98 6.84 67.96
N PHE A 295 -14.76 6.35 68.19
CA PHE A 295 -13.78 6.16 67.12
C PHE A 295 -14.23 5.12 66.08
N SER A 296 -14.79 3.99 66.52
CA SER A 296 -15.29 2.95 65.61
C SER A 296 -16.45 3.44 64.76
N LEU A 297 -17.37 4.22 65.35
CA LEU A 297 -18.48 4.84 64.61
C LEU A 297 -17.99 5.87 63.59
N LEU A 298 -16.97 6.66 63.93
CA LEU A 298 -16.38 7.61 63.02
C LEU A 298 -15.70 6.92 61.82
N ILE A 299 -14.96 5.85 62.07
CA ILE A 299 -14.37 5.02 61.00
C ILE A 299 -15.45 4.40 60.13
N ALA A 300 -16.49 3.83 60.73
CA ALA A 300 -17.60 3.26 59.97
C ALA A 300 -18.28 4.32 59.11
N PHE A 301 -18.60 5.48 59.67
CA PHE A 301 -19.22 6.60 58.96
C PHE A 301 -18.35 7.10 57.80
N THR A 302 -17.07 7.38 58.05
CA THR A 302 -16.14 7.83 57.00
C THR A 302 -15.98 6.79 55.90
N THR A 303 -15.83 5.51 56.25
CA THR A 303 -15.73 4.42 55.27
C THR A 303 -17.00 4.31 54.43
N ILE A 304 -18.18 4.40 55.05
CA ILE A 304 -19.47 4.35 54.35
C ILE A 304 -19.62 5.57 53.43
N VAL A 305 -19.27 6.77 53.88
CA VAL A 305 -19.33 8.00 53.05
C VAL A 305 -18.41 7.88 51.84
N VAL A 306 -17.20 7.35 51.99
CA VAL A 306 -16.26 7.13 50.88
C VAL A 306 -16.84 6.17 49.85
N ILE A 307 -17.33 5.01 50.30
CA ILE A 307 -17.93 4.01 49.41
C ILE A 307 -19.23 4.52 48.78
N LEU A 308 -20.00 5.33 49.51
CA LEU A 308 -21.22 5.95 48.99
C LEU A 308 -20.91 7.00 47.93
N THR A 309 -19.81 7.75 48.07
CA THR A 309 -19.40 8.76 47.07
C THR A 309 -19.11 8.10 45.72
N ASP A 310 -18.46 6.93 45.73
CA ASP A 310 -18.28 6.08 44.54
C ASP A 310 -19.63 5.64 43.94
N ALA A 311 -20.55 5.16 44.77
CA ALA A 311 -21.88 4.73 44.34
C ALA A 311 -22.77 5.89 43.82
N ILE A 312 -22.66 7.10 44.39
CA ILE A 312 -23.33 8.31 43.90
C ILE A 312 -22.76 8.71 42.54
N GLY A 313 -21.45 8.57 42.35
CA GLY A 313 -20.81 8.73 41.04
C GLY A 313 -21.39 7.79 39.98
N GLU A 314 -21.61 6.52 40.32
CA GLU A 314 -22.31 5.55 39.45
C GLU A 314 -23.76 5.99 39.16
N TYR A 315 -24.50 6.48 40.16
CA TYR A 315 -25.89 6.94 40.02
C TYR A 315 -26.05 8.14 39.07
N ILE A 316 -25.19 9.15 39.21
CA ILE A 316 -25.22 10.36 38.36
C ILE A 316 -24.97 9.99 36.90
N LYS A 317 -24.15 8.97 36.66
CA LYS A 317 -23.77 8.49 35.32
C LYS A 317 -24.88 7.69 34.64
N ASP A 318 -25.44 6.70 35.33
CA ASP A 318 -26.39 5.75 34.71
C ASP A 318 -27.86 6.15 34.92
N ARG A 319 -28.12 7.20 35.72
CA ARG A 319 -29.46 7.68 36.15
C ARG A 319 -30.36 6.58 36.73
N LYS A 320 -29.79 5.45 37.13
CA LYS A 320 -30.50 4.30 37.69
C LYS A 320 -30.04 4.07 39.12
N VAL A 321 -31.01 3.91 40.01
CA VAL A 321 -30.75 3.59 41.42
C VAL A 321 -30.29 2.14 41.50
N THR A 322 -29.00 1.91 41.82
CA THR A 322 -28.45 0.57 42.05
C THR A 322 -28.76 0.09 43.47
N LYS A 323 -28.87 -1.24 43.65
CA LYS A 323 -29.04 -1.86 44.98
C LYS A 323 -27.89 -1.53 45.94
N LYS A 324 -26.68 -1.31 45.40
CA LYS A 324 -25.49 -0.85 46.14
C LYS A 324 -25.76 0.54 46.76
N LEU A 325 -26.29 1.49 45.97
CA LEU A 325 -26.62 2.84 46.43
C LEU A 325 -27.68 2.84 47.53
N THR A 326 -28.78 2.10 47.35
CA THR A 326 -29.85 2.06 48.37
C THR A 326 -29.36 1.47 49.68
N LEU A 327 -28.60 0.38 49.63
CA LEU A 327 -28.06 -0.27 50.82
C LEU A 327 -27.07 0.63 51.56
N LEU A 328 -26.15 1.30 50.84
CA LEU A 328 -25.18 2.22 51.42
C LEU A 328 -25.85 3.47 52.02
N SER A 329 -26.89 4.01 51.38
CA SER A 329 -27.66 5.14 51.92
C SER A 329 -28.40 4.77 53.20
N ILE A 330 -29.04 3.59 53.25
CA ILE A 330 -29.70 3.08 54.47
C ILE A 330 -28.66 2.88 55.57
N LEU A 331 -27.51 2.28 55.25
CA LEU A 331 -26.43 2.05 56.20
C LEU A 331 -25.88 3.37 56.75
N LEU A 332 -25.68 4.38 55.89
CA LEU A 332 -25.26 5.72 56.31
C LEU A 332 -26.27 6.35 57.28
N LEU A 333 -27.56 6.29 56.93
CA LEU A 333 -28.62 6.86 57.74
C LEU A 333 -28.75 6.15 59.10
N THR A 334 -28.56 4.83 59.11
CA THR A 334 -28.49 4.03 60.35
C THR A 334 -27.30 4.42 61.21
N THR A 335 -26.13 4.59 60.60
CA THR A 335 -24.90 4.97 61.30
C THR A 335 -25.01 6.38 61.88
N PHE A 336 -25.63 7.31 61.13
CA PHE A 336 -25.93 8.66 61.59
C PHE A 336 -26.94 8.66 62.75
N ALA A 337 -28.01 7.87 62.66
CA ALA A 337 -28.96 7.70 63.76
C ALA A 337 -28.25 7.16 65.02
N LEU A 338 -27.38 6.16 64.88
CA LEU A 338 -26.57 5.64 65.98
C LEU A 338 -25.67 6.73 66.59
N MET A 339 -25.02 7.58 65.77
CA MET A 339 -24.24 8.71 66.27
C MET A 339 -25.06 9.70 67.11
N VAL A 340 -26.35 9.88 66.80
CA VAL A 340 -27.24 10.80 67.54
C VAL A 340 -27.82 10.15 68.81
N TYR A 341 -28.24 8.88 68.72
CA TYR A 341 -28.95 8.21 69.82
C TYR A 341 -28.04 7.58 70.88
N LEU A 342 -26.86 7.06 70.51
CA LEU A 342 -25.94 6.44 71.47
C LEU A 342 -25.49 7.43 72.57
N PRO A 343 -25.13 8.68 72.26
CA PRO A 343 -24.76 9.66 73.29
C PRO A 343 -25.89 9.94 74.30
N ILE A 344 -27.16 9.89 73.88
CA ILE A 344 -28.32 10.12 74.76
C ILE A 344 -28.47 8.94 75.74
N LEU A 345 -28.39 7.71 75.23
CA LEU A 345 -28.43 6.48 76.03
C LEU A 345 -27.31 6.40 77.08
N PHE A 346 -26.09 6.84 76.73
CA PHE A 346 -24.96 6.91 77.66
C PHE A 346 -24.96 8.15 78.56
N SER A 347 -25.85 9.12 78.32
CA SER A 347 -26.03 10.28 79.21
C SER A 347 -27.08 10.04 80.31
N GLU A 348 -27.97 9.05 80.12
CA GLU A 348 -28.97 8.61 81.10
C GLU A 348 -28.50 7.41 81.96
N ALA A 349 -27.33 6.85 81.67
CA ALA A 349 -26.64 5.82 82.46
C ALA A 349 -25.54 6.45 83.32
#